data_AF-A0A936BHR2-F1
#
_entry.id   AF-A0A936BHR2-F1
#
_cell.length_a   1.000
_cell.length_b   1.000
_cell.length_c   1.000
_cell.angle_alpha   90.00
_cell.angle_beta   90.00
_cell.angle_gamma   90.00
#
_symmetry.space_group_name_H-M   'P 1'
#
loop_
_entity.id
_entity.type
_entity.pdbx_description
1 polymer ?
#
loop_
_entity_poly.entity_id
_entity_poly.type
_entity_poly.pdbx_seq_one_letter_code
_entity_poly.pdbx_strand_id
1 'polypeptide(L)'
;MNSSISLLGLLLAGCCMGPALQAGALKVGPIAFPVDKVVRSGETIVTIGTHESSVRYNLGSPDRTLEDNVWVYSGFKANLDQANDQHCDTLLVEFQGRRVADIKLINPRCVRVLVAQAKRGPLAEKKFYVAQR
;
A
#
# COMPACT_ATOMS: atom_id res chain seq x y z
N MET A 1 17.22 66.08 -43.08
CA MET A 1 17.59 65.07 -44.10
C MET A 1 17.07 63.73 -43.63
N ASN A 2 16.52 63.00 -44.58
CA ASN A 2 15.52 61.95 -44.42
C ASN A 2 16.15 60.65 -43.89
N SER A 3 15.37 59.80 -43.21
CA SER A 3 15.08 58.42 -43.67
C SER A 3 14.19 57.68 -42.67
N SER A 4 12.94 57.48 -43.08
CA SER A 4 12.02 56.49 -42.53
C SER A 4 12.40 55.11 -43.05
N ILE A 5 12.46 54.09 -42.20
CA ILE A 5 12.49 52.68 -42.62
C ILE A 5 11.44 51.94 -41.79
N SER A 6 10.31 51.65 -42.42
CA SER A 6 9.32 50.68 -41.96
C SER A 6 9.86 49.28 -42.23
N LEU A 7 9.79 48.37 -41.25
CA LEU A 7 9.95 46.95 -41.48
C LEU A 7 8.82 46.19 -40.77
N LEU A 8 7.84 45.83 -41.59
CA LEU A 8 6.79 44.86 -41.36
C LEU A 8 7.43 43.46 -41.37
N GLY A 9 7.13 42.61 -40.40
CA GLY A 9 7.67 41.25 -40.33
C GLY A 9 6.82 40.32 -39.47
N LEU A 10 5.73 39.85 -40.06
CA LEU A 10 4.81 38.83 -39.56
C LEU A 10 5.52 37.46 -39.49
N LEU A 11 5.45 36.75 -38.36
CA LEU A 11 5.76 35.32 -38.31
C LEU A 11 4.72 34.58 -37.44
N LEU A 12 3.92 33.76 -38.14
CA LEU A 12 2.99 32.77 -37.59
C LEU A 12 3.75 31.65 -36.89
N ALA A 13 3.21 31.13 -35.78
CA ALA A 13 3.17 29.69 -35.52
C ALA A 13 2.27 29.39 -34.32
N GLY A 14 1.03 28.97 -34.61
CA GLY A 14 0.20 28.27 -33.65
C GLY A 14 0.72 26.84 -33.46
N CYS A 15 0.78 26.39 -32.20
CA CYS A 15 0.80 24.98 -31.82
C CYS A 15 0.08 24.82 -30.48
N CYS A 16 -1.20 24.43 -30.58
CA CYS A 16 -1.81 23.36 -29.79
C CYS A 16 -1.46 23.32 -28.28
N MET A 17 -1.95 24.27 -27.49
CA MET A 17 -2.14 24.02 -26.06
C MET A 17 -3.47 23.27 -25.87
N GLY A 18 -3.45 21.97 -26.19
CA GLY A 18 -4.48 21.05 -25.71
C GLY A 18 -4.42 21.01 -24.18
N PRO A 19 -5.55 20.83 -23.48
CA PRO A 19 -5.54 20.75 -22.03
C PRO A 19 -4.72 19.53 -21.62
N ALA A 20 -3.68 19.75 -20.83
CA ALA A 20 -3.06 18.69 -20.06
C ALA A 20 -4.14 18.18 -19.09
N LEU A 21 -4.89 17.15 -19.50
CA LEU A 21 -5.56 16.26 -18.58
C LEU A 21 -4.44 15.57 -17.80
N GLN A 22 -3.97 16.25 -16.77
CA GLN A 22 -3.19 15.66 -15.72
C GLN A 22 -4.15 14.71 -15.03
N ALA A 23 -4.21 13.48 -15.53
CA ALA A 23 -4.83 12.37 -14.84
C ALA A 23 -4.16 12.32 -13.46
N GLY A 24 -4.84 12.91 -12.48
CA GLY A 24 -4.43 12.87 -11.10
C GLY A 24 -4.51 11.42 -10.67
N ALA A 25 -3.42 10.68 -10.90
CA ALA A 25 -3.22 9.40 -10.28
C ALA A 25 -3.38 9.64 -8.79
N LEU A 26 -4.52 9.22 -8.23
CA LEU A 26 -4.81 9.32 -6.80
C LEU A 26 -3.56 8.81 -6.09
N LYS A 27 -2.85 9.72 -5.41
CA LYS A 27 -1.67 9.36 -4.62
C LYS A 27 -2.16 8.68 -3.35
N VAL A 28 -2.73 7.48 -3.51
CA VAL A 28 -3.18 6.64 -2.39
C VAL A 28 -1.94 6.34 -1.54
N GLY A 29 -1.91 6.81 -0.30
CA GLY A 29 -0.76 6.63 0.60
C GLY A 29 -0.51 5.16 0.97
N PRO A 30 0.41 4.86 1.90
CA PRO A 30 0.42 3.55 2.55
C PRO A 30 -0.90 3.37 3.30
N ILE A 31 -1.62 2.28 3.03
CA ILE A 31 -2.91 1.98 3.66
C ILE A 31 -2.87 0.59 4.27
N ALA A 32 -3.46 0.48 5.45
CA ALA A 32 -3.67 -0.76 6.17
C ALA A 32 -5.11 -0.80 6.72
N PHE A 33 -5.81 -1.89 6.46
CA PHE A 33 -7.12 -2.20 7.02
C PHE A 33 -6.97 -3.30 8.06
N PRO A 34 -7.40 -3.09 9.32
CA PRO A 34 -7.43 -4.17 10.29
C PRO A 34 -8.43 -5.25 9.85
N VAL A 35 -8.09 -6.51 10.10
CA VAL A 35 -8.97 -7.65 9.85
C VAL A 35 -8.95 -8.60 11.05
N ASP A 36 -10.10 -9.15 11.40
CA ASP A 36 -10.19 -10.00 12.60
C ASP A 36 -9.77 -11.45 12.33
N LYS A 37 -9.93 -11.90 11.07
CA LYS A 37 -9.75 -13.29 10.67
C LYS A 37 -9.44 -13.46 9.19
N VAL A 38 -8.77 -14.56 8.88
CA VAL A 38 -8.54 -15.07 7.54
C VAL A 38 -9.39 -16.31 7.33
N VAL A 39 -10.10 -16.36 6.20
CA VAL A 39 -11.02 -17.44 5.84
C VAL A 39 -10.56 -18.10 4.55
N ARG A 40 -10.60 -19.43 4.50
CA ARG A 40 -10.40 -20.23 3.28
C ARG A 40 -11.50 -21.28 3.20
N SER A 41 -12.19 -21.34 2.06
CA SER A 41 -13.29 -22.30 1.84
C SER A 41 -14.39 -22.25 2.90
N GLY A 42 -14.69 -21.06 3.44
CA GLY A 42 -15.70 -20.86 4.49
C GLY A 42 -15.21 -21.10 5.92
N GLU A 43 -14.02 -21.65 6.11
CA GLU A 43 -13.44 -21.93 7.42
C GLU A 43 -12.47 -20.84 7.87
N THR A 44 -12.51 -20.50 9.16
CA THR A 44 -11.55 -19.55 9.75
C THR A 44 -10.24 -20.28 10.01
N ILE A 45 -9.18 -19.85 9.34
CA ILE A 45 -7.87 -20.52 9.39
C ILE A 45 -6.83 -19.75 10.23
N VAL A 46 -7.00 -18.43 10.37
CA VAL A 46 -6.14 -17.59 11.20
C VAL A 46 -6.99 -16.50 11.87
N THR A 47 -6.80 -16.30 13.16
CA THR A 47 -7.33 -15.19 13.97
C THR A 47 -6.27 -14.70 14.96
N ILE A 48 -6.56 -13.61 15.66
CA ILE A 48 -5.79 -13.21 16.85
C ILE A 48 -5.66 -14.39 17.81
N GLY A 49 -4.46 -14.55 18.38
CA GLY A 49 -4.11 -15.64 19.30
C GLY A 49 -3.65 -16.95 18.64
N THR A 50 -3.85 -17.10 17.33
CA THR A 50 -3.41 -18.29 16.57
C THR A 50 -1.90 -18.47 16.72
N HIS A 51 -1.44 -19.70 16.95
CA HIS A 51 -0.01 -19.97 17.08
C HIS A 51 0.70 -19.86 15.72
N GLU A 52 1.91 -19.33 15.71
CA GLU A 52 2.72 -19.12 14.49
C GLU A 52 2.84 -20.40 13.64
N SER A 53 3.03 -21.56 14.25
CA SER A 53 3.08 -22.84 13.53
C SER A 53 1.77 -23.17 12.80
N SER A 54 0.62 -22.83 13.39
CA SER A 54 -0.68 -23.00 12.76
C SER A 54 -0.87 -22.00 11.62
N VAL A 55 -0.36 -20.77 11.76
CA VAL A 55 -0.35 -19.80 10.65
C VAL A 55 0.47 -20.36 9.47
N ARG A 56 1.69 -20.85 9.73
CA ARG A 56 2.55 -21.43 8.69
C ARG A 56 1.96 -22.69 8.06
N TYR A 57 1.28 -23.52 8.83
CA TYR A 57 0.57 -24.70 8.30
C TYR A 57 -0.58 -24.30 7.35
N ASN A 58 -1.37 -23.29 7.72
CA ASN A 58 -2.55 -22.88 6.94
C ASN A 58 -2.21 -21.98 5.75
N LEU A 59 -1.30 -21.02 5.94
CA LEU A 59 -0.95 -20.01 4.92
C LEU A 59 0.28 -20.39 4.09
N GLY A 60 1.08 -21.35 4.55
CA GLY A 60 2.36 -21.69 3.93
C GLY A 60 3.50 -20.79 4.42
N SER A 61 4.55 -20.71 3.61
CA SER A 61 5.68 -19.80 3.88
C SER A 61 5.31 -18.36 3.55
N PRO A 62 5.65 -17.39 4.40
CA PRO A 62 5.45 -15.98 4.07
C PRO A 62 6.33 -15.56 2.89
N ASP A 63 5.83 -14.65 2.07
CA ASP A 63 6.61 -14.03 0.99
C ASP A 63 7.76 -13.19 1.55
N ARG A 64 7.52 -12.58 2.72
CA ARG A 64 8.53 -11.83 3.48
C ARG A 64 8.31 -12.00 4.97
N THR A 65 9.41 -12.10 5.69
CA THR A 65 9.47 -11.93 7.15
C THR A 65 10.19 -10.61 7.42
N LEU A 66 9.49 -9.68 8.06
CA LEU A 66 9.99 -8.38 8.49
C LEU A 66 10.18 -8.42 9.99
N GLU A 67 11.41 -8.24 10.47
CA GLU A 67 11.73 -8.54 11.88
C GLU A 67 11.37 -10.01 12.22
N ASP A 68 11.71 -10.52 13.40
CA ASP A 68 11.44 -11.93 13.73
C ASP A 68 9.94 -12.23 13.96
N ASN A 69 9.08 -11.21 13.90
CA ASN A 69 7.69 -11.27 14.34
C ASN A 69 6.66 -10.64 13.39
N VAL A 70 7.01 -10.22 12.17
CA VAL A 70 6.01 -9.73 11.20
C VAL A 70 6.11 -10.50 9.90
N TRP A 71 5.03 -11.14 9.48
CA TRP A 71 4.97 -11.96 8.28
C TRP A 71 4.05 -11.33 7.24
N VAL A 72 4.46 -11.39 5.99
CA VAL A 72 3.75 -10.78 4.86
C VAL A 72 3.43 -11.85 3.83
N TYR A 73 2.17 -11.88 3.39
CA TYR A 73 1.65 -12.80 2.38
C TYR A 73 0.84 -12.03 1.33
N SER A 74 1.04 -12.30 0.06
CA SER A 74 0.34 -11.67 -1.07
C SER A 74 -0.82 -12.54 -1.58
N GLY A 75 -1.72 -11.94 -2.34
CA GLY A 75 -2.81 -12.65 -3.03
C GLY A 75 -4.07 -12.86 -2.18
N PHE A 76 -4.26 -12.03 -1.14
CA PHE A 76 -5.48 -12.03 -0.33
C PHE A 76 -6.48 -11.02 -0.89
N LYS A 77 -7.76 -11.24 -0.59
CA LYS A 77 -8.83 -10.28 -0.92
C LYS A 77 -9.61 -9.95 0.33
N ALA A 78 -9.98 -8.68 0.48
CA ALA A 78 -10.85 -8.26 1.55
C ALA A 78 -12.30 -8.63 1.23
N ASN A 79 -13.07 -8.95 2.27
CA ASN A 79 -14.53 -8.90 2.21
C ASN A 79 -15.03 -7.46 2.44
N LEU A 80 -14.36 -6.49 1.83
CA LEU A 80 -14.66 -5.07 1.93
C LEU A 80 -14.20 -4.38 0.64
N ASP A 81 -15.14 -3.84 -0.13
CA ASP A 81 -14.87 -3.25 -1.44
C ASP A 81 -13.86 -2.11 -1.35
N GLN A 82 -13.97 -1.25 -0.34
CA GLN A 82 -13.02 -0.16 -0.12
C GLN A 82 -11.56 -0.60 0.00
N ALA A 83 -11.30 -1.75 0.64
CA ALA A 83 -9.94 -2.27 0.75
C ALA A 83 -9.46 -2.84 -0.60
N ASN A 84 -10.35 -3.47 -1.35
CA ASN A 84 -10.04 -3.99 -2.69
C ASN A 84 -9.79 -2.84 -3.69
N ASP A 85 -10.57 -1.76 -3.63
CA ASP A 85 -10.41 -0.55 -4.46
C ASP A 85 -9.07 0.16 -4.21
N GLN A 86 -8.54 0.01 -2.99
CA GLN A 86 -7.24 0.55 -2.60
C GLN A 86 -6.07 -0.43 -2.82
N HIS A 87 -6.35 -1.55 -3.50
CA HIS A 87 -5.41 -2.63 -3.78
C HIS A 87 -4.74 -3.19 -2.52
N CYS A 88 -5.51 -3.32 -1.44
CA CYS A 88 -5.06 -4.00 -0.23
C CYS A 88 -5.22 -5.52 -0.39
N ASP A 89 -4.27 -6.12 -1.12
CA ASP A 89 -4.23 -7.55 -1.45
C ASP A 89 -3.15 -8.34 -0.70
N THR A 90 -2.45 -7.66 0.21
CA THR A 90 -1.33 -8.22 0.96
C THR A 90 -1.71 -8.34 2.43
N LEU A 91 -1.72 -9.55 2.96
CA LEU A 91 -1.91 -9.85 4.36
C LEU A 91 -0.63 -9.61 5.14
N LEU A 92 -0.73 -8.85 6.21
CA LEU A 92 0.32 -8.66 7.21
C LEU A 92 -0.16 -9.29 8.52
N VAL A 93 0.68 -10.14 9.09
CA VAL A 93 0.44 -10.84 10.36
C VAL A 93 1.55 -10.47 11.32
N GLU A 94 1.20 -9.80 12.42
CA GLU A 94 2.14 -9.46 13.48
C GLU A 94 2.01 -10.48 14.62
N PHE A 95 3.15 -10.89 15.17
CA PHE A 95 3.24 -11.83 16.27
C PHE A 95 3.73 -11.12 17.54
N GLN A 96 3.16 -11.52 18.67
CA GLN A 96 3.70 -11.23 19.99
C GLN A 96 4.06 -12.56 20.66
N GLY A 97 5.36 -12.79 20.85
CA GLY A 97 5.87 -14.13 21.13
C GLY A 97 5.58 -15.05 19.95
N ARG A 98 4.88 -16.16 20.18
CA ARG A 98 4.53 -17.15 19.14
C ARG A 98 3.05 -17.12 18.73
N ARG A 99 2.34 -16.03 19.02
CA ARG A 99 0.91 -15.90 18.76
C ARG A 99 0.61 -14.65 17.95
N VAL A 100 -0.37 -14.75 17.05
CA VAL A 100 -0.86 -13.61 16.27
C VAL A 100 -1.40 -12.55 17.22
N ALA A 101 -0.86 -11.34 17.12
CA ALA A 101 -1.26 -10.17 17.88
C ALA A 101 -2.08 -9.20 17.03
N ASP A 102 -1.80 -9.13 15.73
CA ASP A 102 -2.51 -8.25 14.80
C ASP A 102 -2.54 -8.84 13.39
N ILE A 103 -3.60 -8.52 12.64
CA ILE A 103 -3.76 -8.92 11.25
C ILE A 103 -4.29 -7.72 10.45
N LYS A 104 -3.61 -7.40 9.36
CA LYS A 104 -3.95 -6.26 8.49
C LYS A 104 -3.94 -6.68 7.03
N LEU A 105 -4.82 -6.09 6.22
CA LEU A 105 -4.70 -6.06 4.77
C LEU A 105 -4.09 -4.73 4.36
N ILE A 106 -2.95 -4.79 3.68
CA ILE A 106 -2.14 -3.63 3.33
C ILE A 106 -1.96 -3.53 1.81
N ASN A 107 -1.76 -2.31 1.33
CA ASN A 107 -1.43 -2.08 -0.08
C ASN A 107 0.09 -2.22 -0.35
N PRO A 108 0.52 -2.37 -1.61
CA PRO A 108 1.94 -2.50 -1.95
C PRO A 108 2.81 -1.32 -1.50
N ARG A 109 2.23 -0.12 -1.35
CA ARG A 109 2.95 1.06 -0.85
C ARG A 109 3.29 0.92 0.63
N CYS A 110 2.39 0.35 1.44
CA CYS A 110 2.63 0.06 2.84
C CYS A 110 3.77 -0.97 3.01
N VAL A 111 3.79 -2.04 2.19
CA VAL A 111 4.88 -3.02 2.17
C VAL A 111 6.25 -2.36 1.95
N ARG A 112 6.35 -1.41 1.01
CA ARG A 112 7.59 -0.68 0.74
C ARG A 112 8.06 0.14 1.94
N VAL A 113 7.14 0.79 2.64
CA VAL A 113 7.44 1.56 3.85
C VAL A 113 7.94 0.64 4.96
N LEU A 114 7.26 -0.47 5.21
CA LEU A 114 7.63 -1.44 6.24
C LEU A 114 9.00 -2.07 5.96
N VAL A 115 9.26 -2.49 4.71
CA VAL A 115 10.58 -3.01 4.30
C VAL A 115 11.67 -1.96 4.46
N ALA A 116 11.39 -0.70 4.11
CA ALA A 116 12.37 0.38 4.28
C ALA A 116 12.66 0.70 5.76
N GLN A 117 11.68 0.53 6.63
CA GLN A 117 11.83 0.72 8.07
C GLN A 117 12.57 -0.44 8.73
N ALA A 118 12.25 -1.69 8.39
CA ALA A 118 12.96 -2.87 8.90
C ALA A 118 14.47 -2.82 8.56
N LYS A 119 14.84 -2.23 7.42
CA LYS A 119 16.25 -2.00 7.04
C LYS A 119 16.96 -0.93 7.90
N ARG A 120 16.23 -0.10 8.64
CA ARG A 120 16.75 1.03 9.43
C ARG A 120 16.92 0.72 10.93
N GLY A 121 16.63 -0.51 11.38
CA GLY A 121 16.70 -0.91 12.79
C GLY A 121 15.36 -0.71 13.54
N PRO A 122 15.27 -1.15 14.81
CA PRO A 122 14.01 -1.39 15.50
C PRO A 122 13.10 -0.16 15.51
N LEU A 123 11.85 -0.38 15.09
CA LEU A 123 10.82 0.62 14.88
C LEU A 123 10.59 1.52 16.10
N ALA A 124 11.13 2.72 16.07
CA ALA A 124 10.60 3.84 16.83
C ALA A 124 9.17 4.14 16.35
N GLU A 125 8.21 3.52 17.01
CA GLU A 125 6.84 3.97 17.28
C GLU A 125 6.30 4.99 16.25
N LYS A 126 5.65 4.51 15.18
CA LYS A 126 4.94 5.39 14.24
C LYS A 126 3.50 4.97 14.01
N LYS A 127 2.63 5.84 14.55
CA LYS A 127 1.19 5.97 14.34
C LYS A 127 0.78 5.62 12.90
N PHE A 128 0.19 4.46 12.72
CA PHE A 128 -0.68 4.21 11.58
C PHE A 128 -1.95 5.03 11.80
N TYR A 129 -2.26 5.94 10.88
CA TYR A 129 -3.55 6.63 10.88
C TYR A 129 -4.63 5.59 10.57
N VAL A 130 -5.35 5.16 11.60
CA VAL A 130 -6.58 4.40 11.45
C VAL A 130 -7.65 5.39 11.00
N ALA A 131 -8.18 5.23 9.80
CA ALA A 131 -9.40 5.92 9.40
C ALA A 131 -10.55 5.35 10.25
N GLN A 132 -10.94 6.08 11.30
CA GLN A 132 -12.11 5.73 12.11
C GLN A 132 -13.39 6.12 11.36
N ARG A 133 -14.42 5.26 11.49
CA ARG A 133 -15.77 5.45 10.98
C ARG A 133 -16.49 6.59 11.67
#